data_AF-A0A9Q3GYR4-F1
#
_entry.id   AF-A0A9Q3GYR4-F1
#
_cell.length_a   1.000
_cell.length_b   1.000
_cell.length_c   1.000
_cell.angle_alpha   90.00
_cell.angle_beta   90.00
_cell.angle_gamma   90.00
#
_symmetry.space_group_name_H-M   'P 1'
#
loop_
_entity.id
_entity.type
_entity.pdbx_description
1 polymer ?
#
loop_
_entity_poly.entity_id
_entity_poly.type
_entity_poly.pdbx_seq_one_letter_code
_entity_poly.pdbx_strand_id
1 'polypeptide(L)'
;MGKLRNLRGLLKVAAVKDLEIHHMDAVAAFLNPTIKEDIYMQIPPLIPNYNTRKVWRLRKPLYGLKEASSYWYLNIKKFFEMINLTTSKADPCFFTIVTPEWECYVHIHADDLTIVSNNVSRFKSIINQRFEMEYLGLVYYILGIAVS
;
A
#
# COMPACT_ATOMS: atom_id res chain seq x y z
N MET A 1 -8.55 3.90 5.35
CA MET A 1 -7.71 3.53 6.51
C MET A 1 -8.14 2.14 6.94
N GLY A 2 -7.29 1.14 6.71
CA GLY A 2 -7.60 -0.27 7.02
C GLY A 2 -7.83 -0.45 8.52
N LYS A 3 -8.90 -1.16 8.89
CA LYS A 3 -9.20 -1.46 10.30
C LYS A 3 -8.37 -2.67 10.73
N LEU A 4 -7.80 -2.64 11.94
CA LEU A 4 -7.13 -3.77 12.63
C LEU A 4 -7.89 -5.10 12.56
N ARG A 5 -9.22 -5.06 12.39
CA ARG A 5 -10.08 -6.24 12.22
C ARG A 5 -9.73 -7.09 10.99
N ASN A 6 -9.10 -6.52 9.96
CA ASN A 6 -8.94 -7.19 8.67
C ASN A 6 -7.58 -7.88 8.52
N LEU A 7 -6.58 -7.39 9.24
CA LEU A 7 -5.31 -8.08 9.41
C LEU A 7 -5.51 -9.48 10.02
N ARG A 8 -6.49 -9.63 10.92
CA ARG A 8 -6.87 -10.95 11.49
C ARG A 8 -7.33 -11.94 10.41
N GLY A 9 -7.95 -11.45 9.33
CA GLY A 9 -8.33 -12.28 8.20
C GLY A 9 -7.10 -12.85 7.49
N LEU A 10 -6.12 -12.00 7.20
CA LEU A 10 -4.85 -12.39 6.59
C LEU A 10 -4.06 -13.36 7.50
N LEU A 11 -4.00 -13.08 8.81
CA LEU A 11 -3.40 -13.97 9.81
C LEU A 11 -4.08 -15.35 9.84
N LYS A 12 -5.41 -15.39 9.80
CA LYS A 12 -6.16 -16.65 9.77
C LYS A 12 -5.86 -17.44 8.49
N VAL A 13 -5.78 -16.77 7.34
CA VAL A 13 -5.44 -17.40 6.07
C VAL A 13 -4.05 -18.02 6.12
N ALA A 14 -3.06 -17.27 6.62
CA ALA A 14 -1.69 -17.75 6.83
C ALA A 14 -1.68 -19.01 7.71
N ALA A 15 -2.32 -18.95 8.88
CA ALA A 15 -2.34 -20.06 9.84
C ALA A 15 -3.07 -21.31 9.30
N VAL A 16 -4.19 -21.14 8.59
CA VAL A 16 -4.97 -22.27 8.04
C VAL A 16 -4.24 -22.94 6.87
N LYS A 17 -3.47 -22.18 6.11
CA LYS A 17 -2.79 -22.66 4.90
C LYS A 17 -1.31 -22.96 5.10
N ASP A 18 -0.79 -22.76 6.30
CA ASP A 18 0.63 -22.91 6.64
C ASP A 18 1.52 -22.09 5.69
N LEU A 19 1.13 -20.83 5.48
CA LEU A 19 1.84 -19.89 4.61
C LEU A 19 2.50 -18.78 5.42
N GLU A 20 3.71 -18.42 5.01
CA GLU A 20 4.45 -17.32 5.61
C GLU A 20 3.83 -15.96 5.30
N ILE A 21 3.97 -15.03 6.24
CA ILE A 21 3.53 -13.64 6.10
C ILE A 21 4.75 -12.78 5.80
N HIS A 22 4.65 -11.99 4.74
CA HIS A 22 5.71 -11.12 4.24
C HIS A 22 5.29 -9.66 4.30
N HIS A 23 6.26 -8.78 4.52
CA HIS A 23 6.05 -7.33 4.56
C HIS A 23 6.82 -6.62 3.46
N MET A 24 6.16 -5.67 2.81
CA MET A 24 6.78 -4.75 1.87
C MET A 24 6.31 -3.32 2.14
N ASP A 25 7.18 -2.35 1.93
CA ASP A 25 6.87 -0.92 2.01
C ASP A 25 7.04 -0.26 0.64
N ALA A 26 6.13 0.66 0.30
CA ALA A 26 6.17 1.36 -0.99
C ALA A 26 7.06 2.61 -0.89
N VAL A 27 8.19 2.59 -1.60
CA VAL A 27 9.11 3.72 -1.63
C VAL A 27 8.41 4.90 -2.29
N ALA A 28 8.35 6.03 -1.57
CA ALA A 28 7.70 7.25 -2.00
C ALA A 28 6.26 7.04 -2.51
N ALA A 29 5.47 6.20 -1.80
CA ALA A 29 4.08 5.86 -2.11
C ALA A 29 3.24 7.06 -2.60
N PHE A 30 3.36 8.22 -1.94
CA PHE A 30 2.58 9.42 -2.24
C PHE A 30 3.05 10.20 -3.47
N LEU A 31 4.25 9.97 -3.98
CA LEU A 31 4.75 10.59 -5.22
C LEU A 31 4.41 9.79 -6.47
N ASN A 32 4.04 8.52 -6.32
CA ASN A 32 3.60 7.66 -7.41
C ASN A 32 2.34 8.19 -8.14
N PRO A 33 1.23 8.53 -7.46
CA PRO A 33 0.02 9.02 -8.13
C PRO A 33 0.17 10.45 -8.68
N THR A 34 -0.64 10.80 -9.67
CA THR A 34 -0.79 12.18 -10.17
C THR A 34 -2.00 12.81 -9.51
N ILE A 35 -1.88 14.06 -9.03
CA ILE A 35 -3.01 14.79 -8.48
C ILE A 35 -3.95 15.18 -9.63
N LYS A 36 -5.24 14.90 -9.48
CA LYS A 36 -6.27 15.31 -10.45
C LYS A 36 -6.86 16.68 -10.16
N GLU A 37 -6.80 17.09 -8.90
CA GLU A 37 -7.32 18.36 -8.39
C GLU A 37 -6.18 19.39 -8.27
N ASP A 38 -6.51 20.68 -8.37
CA ASP A 38 -5.54 21.73 -8.11
C ASP A 38 -5.41 21.95 -6.60
N ILE A 39 -4.45 21.25 -6.00
CA ILE A 39 -4.09 21.41 -4.59
C ILE A 39 -2.99 22.47 -4.49
N TYR A 40 -3.21 23.48 -3.64
CA TYR A 40 -2.25 24.54 -3.36
C TYR A 40 -1.76 24.46 -1.92
N MET A 41 -0.49 24.79 -1.69
CA MET A 41 0.08 24.93 -0.36
C MET A 41 0.72 26.30 -0.17
N GLN A 42 0.71 26.79 1.08
CA GLN A 42 1.56 27.92 1.45
C GLN A 42 3.03 27.51 1.36
N ILE A 43 3.87 28.44 0.93
CA ILE A 43 5.31 28.22 0.85
C ILE A 43 5.85 28.00 2.28
N PRO A 44 6.59 26.91 2.55
CA PRO A 44 7.14 26.66 3.87
C PRO A 44 8.04 27.81 4.34
N PRO A 45 7.98 28.21 5.64
CA PRO A 45 8.77 29.32 6.17
C PRO A 45 10.29 29.13 6.07
N LEU A 46 10.74 27.89 5.87
CA LEU A 46 12.15 27.51 5.75
C LEU A 46 12.80 27.95 4.43
N ILE A 47 12.01 28.42 3.45
CA ILE A 47 12.52 28.92 2.17
C ILE A 47 12.97 30.38 2.32
N PRO A 48 14.25 30.73 2.07
CA PRO A 48 14.72 32.11 2.12
C PRO A 48 13.92 33.00 1.16
N ASN A 49 13.55 34.20 1.61
CA ASN A 49 12.78 35.19 0.83
C ASN A 49 11.38 34.72 0.36
N TYR A 50 10.74 33.79 1.08
CA TYR A 50 9.40 33.34 0.70
C TYR A 50 8.37 34.48 0.74
N ASN A 51 7.61 34.63 -0.34
CA ASN A 51 6.54 35.62 -0.43
C ASN A 51 5.24 34.99 0.08
N THR A 52 4.74 35.48 1.22
CA THR A 52 3.50 35.02 1.86
C THR A 52 2.23 35.23 1.01
N ARG A 53 2.31 36.06 -0.04
CA ARG A 53 1.22 36.30 -1.00
C ARG A 53 1.21 35.31 -2.18
N LYS A 54 2.19 34.39 -2.25
CA LYS A 54 2.26 33.34 -3.27
C LYS A 54 2.00 31.98 -2.67
N VAL A 55 1.40 31.11 -3.47
CA VAL A 55 1.14 29.71 -3.15
C VAL A 55 1.80 28.81 -4.19
N TRP A 56 2.12 27.57 -3.81
CA TRP A 56 2.62 26.56 -4.74
C TRP A 56 1.51 25.60 -5.13
N ARG A 57 1.40 25.31 -6.42
CA ARG A 57 0.52 24.25 -6.93
C ARG A 57 1.25 22.91 -6.87
N LEU A 58 0.67 21.96 -6.15
CA LEU A 58 1.23 20.62 -6.05
C LEU A 58 0.95 19.84 -7.34
N ARG A 59 1.99 19.22 -7.89
CA ARG A 59 1.87 18.29 -9.03
C ARG A 59 1.77 16.82 -8.57
N LYS A 60 2.21 16.55 -7.34
CA LYS A 60 2.27 15.24 -6.70
C LYS A 60 1.82 15.37 -5.23
N PRO A 61 1.09 14.40 -4.67
CA PRO A 61 0.74 14.44 -3.26
C PRO A 61 1.98 14.44 -2.38
N LEU A 62 1.97 15.24 -1.31
CA LEU A 62 3.00 15.27 -0.29
C LEU A 62 2.54 14.53 0.98
N TYR A 63 3.49 14.07 1.79
CA TYR A 63 3.22 13.59 3.13
C TYR A 63 2.45 14.66 3.94
N GLY A 64 1.45 14.23 4.71
CA GLY A 64 0.60 15.12 5.52
C GLY A 64 -0.63 15.68 4.80
N LEU A 65 -0.76 15.49 3.48
CA LEU A 65 -2.04 15.72 2.80
C LEU A 65 -3.03 14.62 3.15
N LYS A 66 -4.21 15.02 3.61
CA LYS A 66 -5.32 14.10 3.91
C LYS A 66 -5.67 13.22 2.70
N GLU A 67 -5.52 13.71 1.48
CA GLU A 67 -5.81 12.93 0.28
C GLU A 67 -4.65 12.05 -0.21
N ALA A 68 -3.41 12.23 0.25
CA ALA A 68 -2.25 11.51 -0.30
C ALA A 68 -2.39 9.99 -0.18
N SER A 69 -2.85 9.50 0.97
CA SER A 69 -3.14 8.08 1.19
C SER A 69 -4.24 7.55 0.28
N SER A 70 -5.25 8.38 -0.03
CA SER A 70 -6.35 8.00 -0.92
C SER A 70 -5.88 7.90 -2.37
N TYR A 71 -5.05 8.85 -2.82
CA TYR A 71 -4.46 8.82 -4.15
C TYR A 71 -3.56 7.60 -4.35
N TRP A 72 -2.72 7.29 -3.36
CA TRP A 72 -1.90 6.07 -3.37
C TRP A 72 -2.77 4.81 -3.44
N TYR A 73 -3.73 4.67 -2.53
CA TYR A 73 -4.64 3.53 -2.48
C TYR A 73 -5.38 3.31 -3.81
N LEU A 74 -5.92 4.38 -4.41
CA LEU A 74 -6.61 4.28 -5.70
C LEU A 74 -5.67 3.87 -6.85
N ASN A 75 -4.40 4.28 -6.80
CA ASN A 75 -3.41 3.94 -7.81
C ASN A 75 -3.00 2.46 -7.71
N ILE A 76 -2.64 1.99 -6.51
CA ILE A 76 -2.27 0.58 -6.29
C ILE A 76 -3.46 -0.35 -6.48
N LYS A 77 -4.67 0.05 -6.07
CA LYS A 77 -5.89 -0.72 -6.31
C LYS A 77 -6.11 -0.99 -7.80
N LYS A 78 -5.99 0.03 -8.66
CA LYS A 78 -6.13 -0.14 -10.12
C LYS A 78 -5.10 -1.10 -10.69
N PHE A 79 -3.87 -1.03 -10.20
CA PHE A 79 -2.82 -1.96 -10.59
C PHE A 79 -3.17 -3.39 -10.15
N PHE A 80 -3.66 -3.60 -8.93
CA PHE A 80 -4.09 -4.90 -8.43
C PHE A 80 -5.25 -5.48 -9.27
N GLU A 81 -6.23 -4.66 -9.64
CA GLU A 81 -7.31 -5.07 -10.54
C GLU A 81 -6.76 -5.51 -11.92
N MET A 82 -5.75 -4.81 -12.46
CA MET A 82 -5.11 -5.18 -13.74
C MET A 82 -4.37 -6.52 -13.69
N ILE A 83 -3.81 -6.89 -12.54
CA ILE A 83 -3.13 -8.18 -12.34
C ILE A 83 -4.07 -9.27 -11.79
N ASN A 84 -5.39 -9.05 -11.91
CA ASN A 84 -6.46 -9.96 -11.51
C ASN A 84 -6.58 -10.23 -10.00
N LEU A 85 -6.00 -9.37 -9.15
CA LEU A 85 -6.32 -9.37 -7.73
C LEU A 85 -7.70 -8.72 -7.53
N THR A 86 -8.55 -9.42 -6.81
CA THR A 86 -9.93 -9.00 -6.52
C THR A 86 -10.03 -8.45 -5.11
N THR A 87 -10.70 -7.31 -4.96
CA THR A 87 -10.94 -6.72 -3.64
C THR A 87 -12.03 -7.48 -2.88
N SER A 88 -11.84 -7.68 -1.58
CA SER A 88 -12.86 -8.25 -0.70
C SER A 88 -14.05 -7.29 -0.50
N LYS A 89 -15.26 -7.86 -0.47
CA LYS A 89 -16.49 -7.10 -0.13
C LYS A 89 -16.51 -6.66 1.33
N ALA A 90 -15.85 -7.41 2.22
CA ALA A 90 -15.82 -7.12 3.65
C ALA A 90 -14.74 -6.08 4.00
N ASP A 91 -13.67 -6.02 3.20
CA ASP A 91 -12.59 -5.06 3.39
C ASP A 91 -12.02 -4.56 2.05
N PRO A 92 -12.18 -3.25 1.73
CA PRO A 92 -11.60 -2.66 0.54
C PRO A 92 -10.06 -2.70 0.51
N CYS A 93 -9.40 -2.83 1.66
CA CYS A 93 -7.94 -2.91 1.76
C CYS A 93 -7.39 -4.34 1.58
N PHE A 94 -8.25 -5.34 1.43
CA PHE A 94 -7.85 -6.75 1.29
C PHE A 94 -8.10 -7.25 -0.12
N PHE A 95 -7.07 -7.85 -0.72
CA PHE A 95 -7.06 -8.30 -2.10
C PHE A 95 -6.66 -9.76 -2.20
N THR A 96 -7.26 -10.49 -3.13
CA THR A 96 -7.03 -11.92 -3.29
C THR A 96 -6.96 -12.34 -4.75
N ILE A 97 -6.07 -13.28 -5.03
CA ILE A 97 -6.08 -14.11 -6.23
C ILE A 97 -5.85 -15.55 -5.82
N VAL A 98 -6.71 -16.45 -6.31
CA VAL A 98 -6.63 -17.89 -6.04
C VAL A 98 -6.83 -18.62 -7.36
N THR A 99 -5.76 -19.18 -7.90
CA THR A 99 -5.76 -20.11 -9.03
C THR A 99 -5.15 -21.44 -8.60
N PRO A 100 -5.28 -22.51 -9.40
CA PRO A 100 -4.60 -23.78 -9.09
C PRO A 100 -3.08 -23.63 -8.91
N GLU A 101 -2.46 -22.69 -9.60
CA GLU A 101 -1.00 -22.49 -9.62
C GLU A 101 -0.53 -21.38 -8.68
N TRP A 102 -1.39 -20.43 -8.30
CA TRP A 102 -0.98 -19.27 -7.52
C TRP A 102 -2.08 -18.78 -6.60
N GLU A 103 -1.71 -18.66 -5.34
CA GLU A 103 -2.55 -18.11 -4.30
C GLU A 103 -1.83 -16.95 -3.64
N CYS A 104 -2.44 -15.77 -3.64
CA CYS A 104 -1.87 -14.57 -3.04
C CYS A 104 -2.95 -13.71 -2.40
N TYR A 105 -2.68 -13.30 -1.18
CA TYR A 105 -3.50 -12.45 -0.34
C TYR A 105 -2.67 -11.23 0.04
N VAL A 106 -3.22 -10.05 -0.17
CA VAL A 106 -2.52 -8.78 0.09
C VAL A 106 -3.44 -7.86 0.88
N HIS A 107 -2.93 -7.33 1.98
CA HIS A 107 -3.59 -6.28 2.74
C HIS A 107 -2.76 -4.98 2.64
N ILE A 108 -3.43 -3.87 2.35
CA ILE A 108 -2.80 -2.54 2.22
C ILE A 108 -3.11 -1.70 3.45
N HIS A 109 -2.07 -1.15 4.09
CA HIS A 109 -2.21 -0.17 5.15
C HIS A 109 -1.29 1.03 4.92
N ALA A 110 -1.85 2.15 4.44
CA ALA A 110 -1.07 3.31 4.01
C ALA A 110 -0.03 2.90 2.93
N ASP A 111 1.26 3.02 3.21
CA ASP A 111 2.41 2.62 2.40
C ASP A 111 2.81 1.15 2.57
N ASP A 112 2.40 0.51 3.68
CA ASP A 112 2.68 -0.89 3.97
C ASP A 112 1.80 -1.87 3.19
N LEU A 113 2.41 -2.97 2.76
CA LEU A 113 1.77 -4.17 2.24
C LEU A 113 2.11 -5.39 3.09
N THR A 114 1.07 -6.09 3.56
CA THR A 114 1.20 -7.40 4.18
C THR A 114 0.72 -8.47 3.21
N ILE A 115 1.56 -9.45 2.93
CA ILE A 115 1.38 -10.41 1.83
C ILE A 115 1.44 -11.84 2.39
N VAL A 116 0.51 -12.69 1.97
CA VAL A 116 0.52 -14.14 2.23
C VAL A 116 0.35 -14.83 0.89
N SER A 117 1.31 -15.65 0.49
CA SER A 117 1.25 -16.32 -0.81
C SER A 117 2.05 -17.61 -0.81
N ASN A 118 1.61 -18.58 -1.60
CA ASN A 118 2.42 -19.77 -1.92
C ASN A 118 3.59 -19.45 -2.86
N ASN A 119 3.66 -18.24 -3.43
CA ASN A 119 4.78 -17.76 -4.23
C ASN A 119 4.93 -16.22 -4.10
N VAL A 120 5.50 -15.78 -2.97
CA VAL A 120 5.75 -14.34 -2.73
C VAL A 120 6.70 -13.73 -3.75
N SER A 121 7.68 -14.49 -4.25
CA SER A 121 8.64 -14.01 -5.25
C SER A 121 7.97 -13.60 -6.54
N ARG A 122 6.92 -14.33 -6.96
CA ARG A 122 6.09 -13.95 -8.11
C ARG A 122 5.39 -12.62 -7.86
N PHE A 123 4.77 -12.43 -6.69
CA PHE A 123 4.15 -11.15 -6.34
C PHE A 123 5.16 -10.00 -6.36
N LYS A 124 6.31 -10.19 -5.69
CA LYS A 124 7.42 -9.21 -5.65
C LYS A 124 7.87 -8.79 -7.04
N SER A 125 8.07 -9.75 -7.94
CA SER A 125 8.46 -9.48 -9.33
C SER A 125 7.41 -8.64 -10.07
N ILE A 126 6.12 -8.97 -9.92
CA ILE A 126 5.03 -8.25 -10.58
C ILE A 126 4.90 -6.82 -10.05
N ILE A 127 4.85 -6.63 -8.73
CA ILE A 127 4.64 -5.30 -8.15
C ILE A 127 5.81 -4.35 -8.42
N ASN A 128 7.04 -4.89 -8.41
CA ASN A 128 8.26 -4.13 -8.72
C ASN A 128 8.35 -3.66 -10.18
N GLN A 129 7.53 -4.17 -11.09
CA GLN A 129 7.43 -3.62 -12.45
C GLN A 129 6.76 -2.25 -12.48
N ARG A 130 5.95 -1.93 -11.46
CA ARG A 130 5.14 -0.70 -11.43
C ARG A 130 5.51 0.26 -10.33
N PHE A 131 5.85 -0.27 -9.16
CA PHE A 131 6.12 0.50 -7.95
C PHE A 131 7.49 0.08 -7.41
N GLU A 132 8.27 1.05 -6.95
CA GLU A 132 9.47 0.76 -6.19
C GLU A 132 9.05 0.29 -4.79
N MET A 133 9.43 -0.93 -4.43
CA MET A 133 9.04 -1.53 -3.15
C MET A 133 10.26 -2.00 -2.37
N GLU A 134 10.31 -1.67 -1.10
CA GLU A 134 11.26 -2.21 -0.15
C GLU A 134 10.71 -3.50 0.48
N TYR A 135 11.53 -4.55 0.55
CA TYR A 135 11.15 -5.81 1.19
C TYR A 135 11.67 -5.83 2.63
N LEU A 136 10.76 -5.81 3.60
CA LEU A 136 11.10 -5.75 5.02
C LEU A 136 11.22 -7.13 5.67
N GLY A 137 10.99 -8.21 4.92
CA GLY A 137 11.20 -9.58 5.39
C GLY A 137 9.93 -10.31 5.81
N LEU A 138 10.14 -11.40 6.53
CA LEU A 138 9.09 -12.16 7.20
C LEU A 138 8.55 -11.38 8.38
N VAL A 139 7.24 -11.46 8.58
CA VAL A 139 6.63 -10.83 9.74
C VAL A 139 6.49 -11.81 10.88
N TYR A 140 7.28 -11.58 11.92
CA TYR A 140 7.14 -12.23 13.22
C TYR A 140 6.25 -11.42 14.18
N TYR A 141 6.02 -10.13 13.89
CA TYR A 141 5.13 -9.26 14.65
C TYR A 141 4.39 -8.29 13.74
N ILE A 142 3.06 -8.40 13.64
CA ILE A 142 2.25 -7.40 12.93
C ILE A 142 1.46 -6.57 13.94
N LEU A 143 1.70 -5.24 13.97
CA LEU A 143 1.00 -4.30 14.86
C LEU A 143 0.98 -4.73 16.34
N GLY A 144 2.06 -5.36 16.82
CA GLY A 144 2.20 -5.85 18.20
C GLY A 144 1.64 -7.27 18.46
N ILE A 145 1.16 -7.97 17.42
CA ILE A 145 0.72 -9.38 17.51
C ILE A 145 1.86 -10.27 17.03
N ALA A 146 2.33 -11.19 17.88
CA ALA A 146 3.31 -12.20 17.50
C ALA A 146 2.69 -13.19 16.50
N VAL A 147 3.44 -13.49 15.45
CA VAL A 147 3.12 -14.48 14.43
C VAL A 147 4.15 -15.60 14.62
N SER A 148 3.72 -16.71 15.22
CA SER A 148 4.51 -17.91 15.52
C SER A 148 3.89 -19.14 14.90
#